data_AF-A0A847SRG7-F1
#
_entry.id   AF-A0A847SRG7-F1
#
_cell.length_a   1.000
_cell.length_b   1.000
_cell.length_c   1.000
_cell.angle_alpha   90.00
_cell.angle_beta   90.00
_cell.angle_gamma   90.00
#
_symmetry.space_group_name_H-M   'P 1'
#
loop_
_entity.id
_entity.type
_entity.pdbx_description
1 polymer ?
#
loop_
_entity_poly.entity_id
_entity_poly.type
_entity_poly.pdbx_seq_one_letter_code
_entity_poly.pdbx_strand_id
1 'polypeptide(L)'
;MFTTLAVLAALFFVAHVYLLFTSFGKSGFQKQKYLWSHITLWITGGIACLIAILFAGKSVSGVIDVFDTPGKASLLIVIALVLSAVAHSIVKLLVLPKYQRA
;
A
#
# COMPACT_ATOMS: atom_id res chain seq x y z
N MET A 1 -12.07 -16.64 -5.05
CA MET A 1 -12.04 -15.83 -3.82
C MET A 1 -10.66 -15.21 -3.59
N PHE A 2 -9.57 -15.99 -3.59
CA PHE A 2 -8.22 -15.44 -3.49
C PHE A 2 -7.89 -14.38 -4.57
N THR A 3 -8.13 -14.70 -5.84
CA THR A 3 -7.90 -13.79 -6.97
C THR A 3 -8.72 -12.51 -6.90
N THR A 4 -9.99 -12.58 -6.50
CA THR A 4 -10.84 -11.39 -6.34
C THR A 4 -10.35 -10.47 -5.23
N LEU A 5 -9.97 -11.00 -4.07
CA LEU A 5 -9.39 -10.17 -2.99
C LEU A 5 -8.03 -9.59 -3.40
N ALA A 6 -7.19 -10.36 -4.10
CA ALA A 6 -5.90 -9.88 -4.59
C ALA A 6 -6.04 -8.74 -5.62
N VAL A 7 -6.97 -8.88 -6.56
CA VAL A 7 -7.29 -7.83 -7.54
C VAL A 7 -7.84 -6.59 -6.84
N LEU A 8 -8.72 -6.77 -5.85
CA LEU A 8 -9.28 -5.64 -5.09
C LEU A 8 -8.19 -4.90 -4.30
N ALA A 9 -7.28 -5.62 -3.65
CA ALA A 9 -6.13 -5.03 -2.97
C ALA A 9 -5.23 -4.27 -3.94
N ALA A 10 -4.97 -4.82 -5.13
CA ALA A 10 -4.19 -4.14 -6.16
C ALA A 10 -4.88 -2.84 -6.64
N LEU A 11 -6.20 -2.87 -6.86
CA LEU A 11 -6.97 -1.68 -7.25
C LEU A 11 -6.92 -0.58 -6.19
N PHE A 12 -7.10 -0.92 -4.90
CA PHE A 12 -6.98 0.05 -3.81
C PHE A 12 -5.55 0.60 -3.68
N PHE A 13 -4.53 -0.22 -3.92
CA PHE A 13 -3.14 0.24 -3.94
C PHE A 13 -2.88 1.24 -5.08
N VAL A 14 -3.37 0.97 -6.29
CA VAL A 14 -3.25 1.88 -7.44
C VAL A 14 -4.02 3.18 -7.17
N ALA A 15 -5.24 3.08 -6.64
CA ALA A 15 -6.04 4.24 -6.25
C ALA A 15 -5.34 5.07 -5.17
N HIS A 16 -4.68 4.42 -4.20
CA HIS A 16 -3.86 5.08 -3.19
C HIS A 16 -2.73 5.90 -3.81
N VAL A 17 -1.94 5.27 -4.70
CA VAL A 17 -0.82 5.94 -5.39
C VAL A 17 -1.32 7.12 -6.22
N TYR A 18 -2.44 6.96 -6.93
CA TYR A 18 -3.06 8.05 -7.69
C TYR A 18 -3.52 9.21 -6.80
N LEU A 19 -4.20 8.92 -5.68
CA LEU A 19 -4.60 9.94 -4.70
C LEU A 19 -3.41 10.61 -4.03
N LEU A 20 -2.33 9.87 -3.80
CA LEU A 20 -1.06 10.39 -3.28
C LEU A 20 -0.48 11.39 -4.27
N PHE A 21 -0.30 11.02 -5.54
CA PHE A 21 0.23 11.95 -6.55
C PHE A 21 -0.67 13.17 -6.75
N THR A 22 -2.00 12.99 -6.79
CA THR A 22 -2.95 14.11 -6.96
C THR A 22 -3.12 14.98 -5.72
N SER A 23 -2.63 14.56 -4.54
CA SER A 23 -2.63 15.38 -3.32
C SER A 23 -1.43 16.34 -3.25
N PHE A 24 -0.38 16.11 -4.06
CA PHE A 24 0.75 17.04 -4.27
C PHE A 24 0.56 17.79 -5.59
N GLY A 25 -0.09 18.96 -5.56
CA GLY A 25 -0.39 19.75 -6.75
C GLY A 25 0.16 21.19 -6.71
N LYS A 26 0.09 21.90 -7.86
CA LYS A 26 0.56 23.29 -8.07
C LYS A 26 0.04 24.32 -7.05
N SER A 27 -1.08 24.05 -6.39
CA SER A 27 -1.69 24.95 -5.39
C SER A 27 -1.23 24.68 -3.94
N GLY A 28 -0.26 23.78 -3.73
CA GLY A 28 0.24 23.39 -2.41
C GLY A 28 -0.26 22.03 -1.92
N PHE A 29 0.11 21.67 -0.69
CA PHE A 29 -0.17 20.38 -0.07
C PHE A 29 -1.64 20.24 0.36
N GLN A 30 -2.41 19.37 -0.32
CA GLN A 30 -3.82 19.12 0.03
C GLN A 30 -3.94 18.04 1.11
N LYS A 31 -3.88 18.47 2.38
CA LYS A 31 -3.98 17.61 3.58
C LYS A 31 -5.17 16.64 3.55
N GLN A 32 -6.32 17.06 3.01
CA GLN A 32 -7.53 16.24 2.94
C GLN A 32 -7.40 15.06 1.98
N LYS A 33 -6.85 15.29 0.78
CA LYS A 33 -6.60 14.21 -0.20
C LYS A 33 -5.50 13.26 0.26
N TYR A 34 -4.52 13.79 1.00
CA TYR A 34 -3.47 13.00 1.63
C TYR A 34 -4.00 12.04 2.70
N LEU A 35 -4.94 12.50 3.53
CA LEU A 35 -5.64 11.64 4.51
C LEU A 35 -6.47 10.55 3.81
N TRP A 36 -7.19 10.90 2.75
CA TRP A 36 -7.95 9.94 1.94
C TRP A 36 -7.08 8.87 1.29
N SER A 37 -5.93 9.27 0.75
CA SER A 37 -4.91 8.35 0.26
C SER A 37 -4.51 7.37 1.37
N HIS A 38 -4.17 7.84 2.57
CA HIS A 38 -3.85 6.95 3.69
C HIS A 38 -4.97 5.97 4.05
N ILE A 39 -6.23 6.42 4.07
CA ILE A 39 -7.37 5.54 4.35
C ILE A 39 -7.46 4.39 3.34
N THR A 40 -7.26 4.67 2.03
CA THR A 40 -7.25 3.62 1.01
C THR A 40 -6.09 2.63 1.19
N LEU A 41 -4.94 3.07 1.70
CA LEU A 41 -3.82 2.19 2.05
C LEU A 41 -4.18 1.28 3.23
N TRP A 42 -4.84 1.82 4.26
CA TRP A 42 -5.30 1.04 5.42
C TRP A 42 -6.31 -0.04 5.02
N ILE A 43 -7.25 0.30 4.12
CA ILE A 43 -8.19 -0.68 3.56
C ILE A 43 -7.44 -1.77 2.79
N THR A 44 -6.47 -1.38 1.96
CA THR A 44 -5.61 -2.34 1.22
C THR A 44 -4.86 -3.27 2.18
N GLY A 45 -4.23 -2.71 3.22
CA GLY A 45 -3.49 -3.48 4.23
C GLY A 45 -4.39 -4.42 5.02
N GLY A 46 -5.60 -3.98 5.37
CA GLY A 46 -6.61 -4.81 6.02
C GLY A 46 -7.01 -6.00 5.14
N ILE A 47 -7.28 -5.76 3.85
CA ILE A 47 -7.60 -6.82 2.88
C ILE A 47 -6.41 -7.78 2.71
N ALA A 48 -5.18 -7.26 2.56
CA ALA A 48 -3.98 -8.08 2.42
C ALA A 48 -3.73 -8.96 3.67
N CYS A 49 -3.97 -8.41 4.87
CA CYS A 49 -3.91 -9.16 6.11
C CYS A 49 -4.99 -10.26 6.16
N LEU A 50 -6.22 -9.93 5.74
CA LEU A 50 -7.32 -10.88 5.65
C LEU A 50 -7.00 -12.04 4.68
N ILE A 51 -6.37 -11.72 3.54
CA ILE A 51 -5.90 -12.70 2.57
C ILE A 51 -4.86 -13.63 3.21
N ALA A 52 -3.88 -13.09 3.93
CA ALA A 52 -2.86 -13.88 4.59
C ALA A 52 -3.46 -14.82 5.64
N ILE A 53 -4.38 -14.34 6.48
CA ILE A 53 -5.05 -15.16 7.52
C ILE A 53 -5.91 -16.27 6.88
N LEU A 54 -6.60 -15.98 5.78
CA LEU A 54 -7.55 -16.93 5.17
C LEU A 54 -6.91 -17.95 4.22
N PHE A 55 -5.78 -17.60 3.59
CA PHE A 55 -5.20 -18.35 2.48
C PHE A 55 -3.74 -18.78 2.66
N ALA A 56 -3.02 -18.32 3.69
CA ALA A 56 -1.71 -18.87 4.00
C ALA A 56 -1.84 -20.33 4.50
N GLY A 57 -0.99 -21.22 4.00
CA GLY A 57 -0.96 -22.65 4.37
C GLY A 57 -1.89 -23.55 3.56
N LYS A 58 -2.63 -22.98 2.62
CA LYS A 58 -3.62 -23.71 1.81
C LYS A 58 -3.13 -24.07 0.40
N SER A 59 -1.86 -23.82 0.07
CA SER A 59 -1.29 -24.13 -1.25
C SER A 59 -2.02 -23.49 -2.42
N VAL A 60 -2.67 -22.36 -2.18
CA VAL A 60 -3.42 -21.60 -3.19
C VAL A 60 -2.49 -20.74 -4.05
N SER A 61 -1.38 -20.28 -3.47
CA SER A 61 -0.31 -19.60 -4.19
C SER A 61 1.00 -19.77 -3.43
N GLY A 62 2.06 -20.20 -4.13
CA GLY A 62 3.39 -20.36 -3.55
C GLY A 62 3.93 -19.06 -2.94
N VAL A 63 3.44 -17.89 -3.38
CA VAL A 63 3.82 -16.58 -2.83
C VAL A 63 3.16 -16.31 -1.48
N ILE A 64 1.92 -16.76 -1.28
CA ILE A 64 1.16 -16.55 -0.04
C ILE A 64 1.54 -17.60 1.02
N ASP A 65 1.84 -18.83 0.58
CA ASP A 65 2.33 -19.89 1.46
C ASP A 65 3.72 -19.58 2.06
N VAL A 66 4.48 -18.64 1.49
CA VAL A 66 5.67 -18.11 2.16
C VAL A 66 5.28 -17.51 3.52
N PHE A 67 4.07 -17.01 3.71
CA PHE A 67 3.63 -16.33 4.93
C PHE A 67 2.88 -17.25 5.91
N ASP A 68 2.87 -18.57 5.70
CA ASP A 68 2.12 -19.55 6.50
C ASP A 68 2.48 -19.56 8.00
N THR A 69 3.76 -19.43 8.33
CA THR A 69 4.21 -19.38 9.73
C THR A 69 4.13 -17.97 10.31
N PRO A 70 3.80 -17.79 11.61
CA PRO A 70 3.69 -16.47 12.25
C PRO A 70 4.98 -15.64 12.15
N GLY A 71 6.14 -16.30 12.16
CA GLY A 71 7.43 -15.65 11.91
C GLY A 71 7.54 -15.07 10.50
N LYS A 72 7.08 -15.80 9.48
CA LYS A 72 7.08 -15.31 8.10
C LYS A 72 5.96 -14.32 7.83
N ALA A 73 4.80 -14.44 8.46
CA ALA A 73 3.72 -13.45 8.39
C ALA A 73 4.17 -12.04 8.84
N SER A 74 5.10 -11.96 9.81
CA SER A 74 5.70 -10.69 10.21
C SER A 74 6.46 -9.98 9.07
N LEU A 75 6.95 -10.71 8.06
CA LEU A 75 7.58 -10.14 6.88
C LEU A 75 6.60 -9.29 6.07
N LEU A 76 5.28 -9.57 6.11
CA LEU A 76 4.28 -8.69 5.48
C LEU A 76 4.31 -7.29 6.09
N ILE A 77 4.48 -7.20 7.42
CA ILE A 77 4.58 -5.92 8.12
C ILE A 77 5.89 -5.23 7.76
N VAL A 78 7.01 -5.97 7.75
CA VAL A 78 8.32 -5.41 7.37
C VAL A 78 8.30 -4.90 5.94
N ILE A 79 7.78 -5.67 4.99
CA ILE A 79 7.65 -5.28 3.58
C ILE A 79 6.73 -4.07 3.45
N ALA A 80 5.60 -4.03 4.16
CA ALA A 80 4.70 -2.89 4.16
C ALA A 80 5.37 -1.61 4.70
N LEU A 81 6.16 -1.73 5.77
CA LEU A 81 6.92 -0.61 6.34
C LEU A 81 8.00 -0.10 5.38
N VAL A 82 8.76 -1.00 4.77
CA VAL A 82 9.79 -0.65 3.77
C VAL A 82 9.15 0.02 2.57
N LEU A 83 8.08 -0.55 2.02
CA LEU A 83 7.37 0.01 0.86
C LEU A 83 6.78 1.39 1.18
N SER A 84 6.22 1.57 2.39
CA SER A 84 5.71 2.85 2.87
C SER A 84 6.83 3.89 3.03
N ALA A 85 7.97 3.50 3.62
CA ALA A 85 9.13 4.37 3.77
C ALA A 85 9.70 4.80 2.41
N VAL A 86 9.76 3.89 1.43
CA VAL A 86 10.18 4.18 0.06
C VAL A 86 9.20 5.13 -0.61
N ALA A 87 7.89 4.89 -0.50
CA ALA A 87 6.86 5.77 -1.07
C ALA A 87 6.94 7.18 -0.48
N HIS A 88 7.05 7.33 0.84
CA HIS A 88 7.25 8.62 1.49
C HIS A 88 8.57 9.28 1.10
N SER A 89 9.65 8.52 0.94
CA SER A 89 10.95 9.05 0.51
C SER A 89 10.89 9.57 -0.92
N ILE A 90 10.27 8.83 -1.84
CA ILE A 90 10.07 9.24 -3.23
C ILE A 90 9.24 10.53 -3.28
N VAL A 91 8.12 10.58 -2.58
CA VAL A 91 7.26 11.77 -2.54
C VAL A 91 8.02 12.98 -1.98
N LYS A 92 8.73 12.80 -0.87
CA LYS A 92 9.45 13.88 -0.19
C LYS A 92 10.65 14.38 -1.00
N LEU A 93 11.38 13.49 -1.65
CA LEU A 93 12.64 13.82 -2.34
C LEU A 93 12.47 14.15 -3.82
N LEU A 94 11.48 13.58 -4.50
CA LEU A 94 11.31 13.72 -5.95
C LEU A 94 10.07 14.52 -6.34
N VAL A 95 8.97 14.39 -5.60
CA VAL A 95 7.69 15.03 -5.94
C VAL A 95 7.61 16.43 -5.33
N LEU A 96 7.74 16.55 -4.01
CA LEU A 96 7.68 17.83 -3.28
C LEU A 96 8.59 18.94 -3.84
N PRO A 97 9.89 18.73 -4.08
CA PRO A 97 10.77 19.79 -4.59
C PRO A 97 10.46 20.21 -6.03
N LYS A 98 9.79 19.37 -6.83
CA LYS A 98 9.29 19.78 -8.15
C LYS A 98 8.09 20.72 -8.09
N TYR A 99 7.28 20.64 -7.03
CA TYR A 99 6.12 21.50 -6.84
C TYR A 99 6.42 22.75 -6.01
N GLN A 100 7.46 22.74 -5.17
CA GLN A 100 7.89 23.92 -4.37
C GLN A 100 8.85 24.86 -5.12
N ARG A 101 9.40 24.46 -6.27
CA ARG A 101 10.29 25.29 -7.11
C ARG A 101 9.57 26.02 -8.26
N ALA A 102 8.24 25.89 -8.36
CA ALA A 102 7.40 26.62 -9.32
C ALA A 102 6.73 27.81 -8.64
#